data_AF-A0A401X745-F1
#
_entry.id   AF-A0A401X745-F1
#
_cell.length_a   1.000
_cell.length_b   1.000
_cell.length_c   1.000
_cell.angle_alpha   90.00
_cell.angle_beta   90.00
_cell.angle_gamma   90.00
#
_symmetry.space_group_name_H-M   'P 1'
#
loop_
_entity.id
_entity.type
_entity.pdbx_description
1 polymer ?
#
loop_
_entity_poly.entity_id
_entity_poly.type
_entity_poly.pdbx_seq_one_letter_code
_entity_poly.pdbx_strand_id
1 'polypeptide(L)'
;MSGRYPTTGRSTRSSRASEIPTVFTSSEELRKYFPKSFLRNGSLNLSGKKRIQYLPDEITVNGDYISLSNCTSLLRVPNGLDRTCSISLDGCTSLREIPEYLSEFSGIIDLTGCTALEYLPEGMHIKGSGSLILDGCTSLKHLPEGLQVEGRLSIKGCTGLVDLPKGMEVGFMDMGGCTSIERLPSDLKIHMSLVMDGCDRIAIPQSFLDNHEGKRGIRLPENYHVVEADACSQPEFSL
;
A
#
# COMPACT_ATOMS: atom_id res chain seq x y z
N MET A 1 -59.70 -42.96 -27.05
CA MET A 1 -59.88 -41.48 -27.00
C MET A 1 -59.84 -41.06 -25.54
N SER A 2 -58.65 -40.73 -25.02
CA SER A 2 -58.17 -39.36 -24.76
C SER A 2 -58.78 -38.70 -23.51
N GLY A 3 -58.07 -38.73 -22.38
CA GLY A 3 -57.57 -37.52 -21.67
C GLY A 3 -58.54 -37.03 -20.57
N ARG A 4 -58.16 -36.43 -19.44
CA ARG A 4 -56.95 -35.72 -19.02
C ARG A 4 -56.85 -35.72 -17.48
N TYR A 5 -55.63 -35.78 -16.95
CA TYR A 5 -55.28 -35.29 -15.60
C TYR A 5 -55.03 -33.78 -15.65
N PRO A 6 -55.39 -32.99 -14.62
CA PRO A 6 -54.75 -31.71 -14.38
C PRO A 6 -53.52 -31.91 -13.47
N THR A 7 -52.34 -31.90 -14.06
CA THR A 7 -51.08 -31.71 -13.33
C THR A 7 -50.96 -30.24 -12.93
N THR A 8 -50.88 -29.97 -11.63
CA THR A 8 -50.50 -28.67 -11.08
C THR A 8 -49.07 -28.35 -11.51
N GLY A 9 -48.93 -27.54 -12.56
CA GLY A 9 -47.67 -26.94 -12.95
C GLY A 9 -47.26 -25.90 -11.91
N ARG A 10 -46.52 -26.32 -10.88
CA ARG A 10 -45.78 -25.41 -10.03
C ARG A 10 -44.66 -24.84 -10.88
N SER A 11 -44.92 -23.66 -11.46
CA SER A 11 -43.92 -22.84 -12.12
C SER A 11 -42.80 -22.54 -11.12
N THR A 12 -41.74 -23.33 -11.15
CA THR A 12 -40.48 -22.97 -10.51
C THR A 12 -39.86 -21.88 -11.37
N ARG A 13 -40.30 -20.64 -11.15
CA ARG A 13 -39.57 -19.45 -11.55
C ARG A 13 -38.32 -19.38 -10.65
N SER A 14 -37.36 -20.26 -10.94
CA SER A 14 -36.02 -20.20 -10.38
C SER A 14 -35.33 -19.00 -11.00
N SER A 15 -35.56 -17.81 -10.44
CA SER A 15 -34.73 -16.65 -10.70
C SER A 15 -33.35 -16.95 -10.13
N ARG A 16 -32.48 -17.56 -10.95
CA ARG A 16 -31.04 -17.51 -10.72
C ARG A 16 -30.68 -16.02 -10.78
N ALA A 17 -30.62 -15.36 -9.64
CA ALA A 17 -29.77 -14.18 -9.54
C ALA A 17 -28.38 -14.67 -9.92
N SER A 18 -27.87 -14.26 -11.08
CA SER A 18 -26.52 -14.60 -11.50
C SER A 18 -25.58 -14.14 -10.40
N GLU A 19 -24.85 -15.08 -9.80
CA GLU A 19 -23.84 -14.78 -8.79
C GLU A 19 -22.85 -13.78 -9.39
N ILE A 20 -22.50 -12.74 -8.63
CA ILE A 20 -21.58 -11.71 -9.11
C ILE A 20 -20.22 -12.38 -9.39
N PRO A 21 -19.58 -12.16 -10.55
CA PRO A 21 -18.24 -12.69 -10.81
C PRO A 21 -17.21 -12.22 -9.78
N THR A 22 -16.17 -13.03 -9.57
CA THR A 22 -14.99 -12.62 -8.79
C THR A 22 -13.88 -12.05 -9.69
N VAL A 23 -13.93 -12.37 -10.98
CA VAL A 23 -12.98 -11.94 -12.01
C VAL A 23 -13.74 -11.09 -13.02
N PHE A 24 -13.24 -9.89 -13.30
CA PHE A 24 -13.78 -9.00 -14.33
C PHE A 24 -12.70 -8.78 -15.38
N THR A 25 -13.02 -9.03 -16.66
CA THR A 25 -12.04 -8.90 -17.75
C THR A 25 -12.27 -7.65 -18.60
N SER A 26 -13.38 -6.92 -18.40
CA SER A 26 -13.63 -5.65 -19.08
C SER A 26 -14.37 -4.63 -18.20
N SER A 27 -14.13 -3.35 -18.50
CA SER A 27 -14.82 -2.23 -17.84
C SER A 27 -16.34 -2.26 -18.07
N GLU A 28 -16.78 -2.78 -19.22
CA GLU A 28 -18.21 -2.93 -19.56
C GLU A 28 -18.90 -3.96 -18.66
N GLU A 29 -18.25 -5.11 -18.45
CA GLU A 29 -18.74 -6.13 -17.53
C GLU A 29 -18.82 -5.59 -16.10
N LEU A 30 -17.75 -4.95 -15.63
CA LEU A 30 -17.71 -4.36 -14.31
C LEU A 30 -18.82 -3.31 -14.13
N ARG A 31 -19.07 -2.47 -15.15
CA ARG A 31 -20.13 -1.46 -15.15
C ARG A 31 -21.54 -2.07 -15.17
N LYS A 32 -21.73 -3.24 -15.77
CA LYS A 32 -23.01 -3.97 -15.73
C LYS A 32 -23.36 -4.39 -14.30
N TYR A 33 -22.39 -4.88 -13.53
CA TYR A 33 -22.62 -5.32 -12.14
C TYR A 33 -22.59 -4.16 -11.13
N PHE A 34 -21.77 -3.14 -11.36
CA PHE A 34 -21.58 -2.02 -10.44
C PHE A 34 -21.72 -0.65 -11.11
N PRO A 35 -22.89 -0.32 -11.70
CA PRO A 35 -23.05 0.91 -12.46
C PRO A 35 -22.87 2.17 -11.60
N LYS A 36 -23.23 2.10 -10.31
CA LYS A 36 -23.09 3.21 -9.35
C LYS A 36 -21.66 3.42 -8.83
N SER A 37 -20.76 2.46 -9.09
CA SER A 37 -19.36 2.57 -8.68
C SER A 37 -18.58 3.53 -9.58
N PHE A 38 -19.01 3.72 -10.83
CA PHE A 38 -18.45 4.71 -11.73
C PHE A 38 -19.11 6.06 -11.48
N LEU A 39 -18.36 6.98 -10.89
CA LEU A 39 -18.86 8.25 -10.41
C LEU A 39 -18.93 9.29 -11.54
N ARG A 40 -19.73 10.33 -11.32
CA ARG A 40 -19.95 11.40 -12.31
C ARG A 40 -18.68 12.18 -12.64
N ASN A 41 -17.75 12.28 -11.70
CA ASN A 41 -16.45 12.93 -11.88
C ASN A 41 -15.40 12.02 -12.53
N GLY A 42 -15.79 10.81 -13.00
CA GLY A 42 -14.87 9.86 -13.62
C GLY A 42 -14.14 8.93 -12.66
N SER A 43 -14.25 9.16 -11.35
CA SER A 43 -13.67 8.29 -10.30
C SER A 43 -14.39 6.95 -10.20
N LEU A 44 -13.72 5.97 -9.61
CA LEU A 44 -14.26 4.62 -9.40
C LEU A 44 -14.25 4.24 -7.93
N ASN A 45 -15.41 3.88 -7.39
CA ASN A 45 -15.55 3.41 -6.00
C ASN A 45 -16.13 1.99 -5.96
N LEU A 46 -15.24 1.03 -5.71
CA LEU A 46 -15.56 -0.38 -5.47
C LEU A 46 -15.26 -0.77 -4.01
N SER A 47 -15.29 0.19 -3.10
CA SER A 47 -15.10 -0.07 -1.67
C SER A 47 -16.06 -1.15 -1.16
N GLY A 48 -15.54 -2.06 -0.35
CA GLY A 48 -16.27 -3.14 0.30
C GLY A 48 -16.67 -4.29 -0.63
N LYS A 49 -16.19 -4.33 -1.88
CA LYS A 49 -16.47 -5.42 -2.84
C LYS A 49 -15.58 -6.63 -2.57
N LYS A 50 -15.77 -7.23 -1.39
CA LYS A 50 -14.95 -8.31 -0.81
C LYS A 50 -14.74 -9.55 -1.68
N ARG A 51 -15.56 -9.79 -2.70
CA ARG A 51 -15.45 -10.96 -3.59
C ARG A 51 -14.62 -10.70 -4.85
N ILE A 52 -14.32 -9.44 -5.19
CA ILE A 52 -13.52 -9.13 -6.38
C ILE A 52 -12.09 -9.60 -6.12
N GLN A 53 -11.60 -10.46 -7.00
CA GLN A 53 -10.22 -10.96 -7.02
C GLN A 53 -9.39 -10.25 -8.08
N TYR A 54 -9.99 -10.01 -9.25
CA TYR A 54 -9.34 -9.37 -10.39
C TYR A 54 -10.26 -8.33 -11.00
N LEU A 55 -9.69 -7.16 -11.25
CA LEU A 55 -10.27 -6.12 -12.09
C LEU A 55 -9.66 -6.21 -13.50
N PRO A 56 -10.29 -5.59 -14.51
CA PRO A 56 -9.75 -5.55 -15.86
C PRO A 56 -8.38 -4.87 -15.86
N ASP A 57 -7.42 -5.43 -16.59
CA ASP A 57 -6.08 -4.86 -16.69
C ASP A 57 -6.09 -3.46 -17.35
N GLU A 58 -7.06 -3.18 -18.24
CA GLU A 58 -7.22 -1.89 -18.93
C GLU A 58 -8.44 -1.12 -18.38
N ILE A 59 -8.54 -0.97 -17.07
CA ILE A 59 -9.63 -0.17 -16.50
C ILE A 59 -9.37 1.31 -16.77
N THR A 60 -10.36 2.00 -17.35
CA THR A 60 -10.26 3.45 -17.57
C THR A 60 -10.87 4.18 -16.37
N VAL A 61 -10.02 4.75 -15.52
CA VAL A 61 -10.42 5.70 -14.48
C VAL A 61 -10.06 7.10 -14.94
N ASN A 62 -11.07 7.92 -15.24
CA ASN A 62 -10.87 9.28 -15.78
C ASN A 62 -10.87 10.36 -14.69
N GLY A 63 -11.22 10.00 -13.46
CA GLY A 63 -11.22 10.93 -12.33
C GLY A 63 -10.00 10.77 -11.44
N ASP A 64 -9.88 11.66 -10.48
CA ASP A 64 -8.66 11.79 -9.66
C ASP A 64 -8.50 10.71 -8.59
N TYR A 65 -9.48 9.80 -8.42
CA TYR A 65 -9.41 8.76 -7.39
C TYR A 65 -10.04 7.42 -7.78
N ILE A 66 -9.44 6.34 -7.27
CA ILE A 66 -10.01 4.99 -7.21
C ILE A 66 -10.02 4.51 -5.76
N SER A 67 -11.17 3.99 -5.30
CA SER A 67 -11.27 3.33 -3.99
C SER A 67 -11.62 1.86 -4.18
N LEU A 68 -10.69 1.02 -3.76
CA LEU A 68 -10.78 -0.44 -3.64
C LEU A 68 -10.74 -0.86 -2.17
N SER A 69 -10.92 0.08 -1.23
CA SER A 69 -10.91 -0.17 0.21
C SER A 69 -11.71 -1.40 0.60
N ASN A 70 -11.20 -2.23 1.49
CA ASN A 70 -11.83 -3.42 2.01
C ASN A 70 -12.26 -4.43 0.90
N CYS A 71 -11.60 -4.42 -0.26
CA CYS A 71 -11.67 -5.52 -1.24
C CYS A 71 -10.76 -6.65 -0.77
N THR A 72 -11.17 -7.34 0.30
CA THR A 72 -10.33 -8.31 1.03
C THR A 72 -9.85 -9.50 0.20
N SER A 73 -10.47 -9.80 -0.95
CA SER A 73 -10.03 -10.85 -1.88
C SER A 73 -9.27 -10.34 -3.10
N LEU A 74 -9.02 -9.03 -3.22
CA LEU A 74 -8.29 -8.45 -4.34
C LEU A 74 -6.85 -8.96 -4.33
N LEU A 75 -6.42 -9.56 -5.44
CA LEU A 75 -5.09 -10.18 -5.56
C LEU A 75 -4.08 -9.28 -6.28
N ARG A 76 -4.54 -8.32 -7.08
CA ARG A 76 -3.70 -7.37 -7.82
C ARG A 76 -4.35 -6.01 -7.98
N VAL A 77 -3.52 -4.98 -8.08
CA VAL A 77 -3.94 -3.66 -8.53
C VAL A 77 -4.11 -3.69 -10.07
N PRO A 78 -5.22 -3.15 -10.64
CA PRO A 78 -5.40 -3.11 -12.09
C PRO A 78 -4.55 -2.01 -12.74
N ASN A 79 -4.10 -2.21 -13.98
CA ASN A 79 -3.42 -1.13 -14.73
C ASN A 79 -4.42 -0.04 -15.17
N GLY A 80 -3.93 1.04 -15.80
CA GLY A 80 -4.78 2.16 -16.25
C GLY A 80 -5.14 3.17 -15.15
N LEU A 81 -4.30 3.24 -14.12
CA LEU A 81 -4.40 4.22 -13.03
C LEU A 81 -3.47 5.43 -13.22
N ASP A 82 -2.92 5.61 -14.42
CA ASP A 82 -1.95 6.64 -14.80
C ASP A 82 -2.47 8.09 -14.62
N ARG A 83 -3.79 8.27 -14.66
CA ARG A 83 -4.46 9.57 -14.50
C ARG A 83 -4.98 9.83 -13.09
N THR A 84 -4.88 8.84 -12.22
CA THR A 84 -5.43 8.91 -10.86
C THR A 84 -4.40 9.54 -9.93
N CYS A 85 -4.85 10.44 -9.05
CA CYS A 85 -4.02 11.08 -8.03
C CYS A 85 -4.19 10.45 -6.64
N SER A 86 -5.16 9.54 -6.47
CA SER A 86 -5.43 8.86 -5.20
C SER A 86 -5.91 7.42 -5.41
N ILE A 87 -5.13 6.45 -4.95
CA ILE A 87 -5.42 5.03 -4.98
C ILE A 87 -5.61 4.56 -3.53
N SER A 88 -6.83 4.20 -3.18
CA SER A 88 -7.16 3.69 -1.85
C SER A 88 -7.36 2.17 -1.92
N LEU A 89 -6.45 1.44 -1.28
CA LEU A 89 -6.38 -0.02 -1.20
C LEU A 89 -6.46 -0.50 0.26
N ASP A 90 -6.79 0.39 1.20
CA ASP A 90 -6.84 0.07 2.63
C ASP A 90 -7.69 -1.19 2.92
N GLY A 91 -7.20 -2.07 3.78
CA GLY A 91 -7.88 -3.32 4.12
C GLY A 91 -7.97 -4.35 2.98
N CYS A 92 -7.19 -4.23 1.91
CA CYS A 92 -7.04 -5.29 0.89
C CYS A 92 -6.12 -6.40 1.41
N THR A 93 -6.62 -7.21 2.34
CA THR A 93 -5.82 -8.20 3.10
C THR A 93 -5.31 -9.39 2.30
N SER A 94 -5.67 -9.55 1.02
CA SER A 94 -5.10 -10.56 0.11
C SER A 94 -4.12 -9.98 -0.92
N LEU A 95 -3.94 -8.66 -0.95
CA LEU A 95 -3.02 -8.00 -1.88
C LEU A 95 -1.59 -8.22 -1.41
N ARG A 96 -0.73 -8.75 -2.28
CA ARG A 96 0.65 -9.13 -1.94
C ARG A 96 1.72 -8.21 -2.51
N GLU A 97 1.42 -7.51 -3.60
CA GLU A 97 2.40 -6.65 -4.28
C GLU A 97 1.77 -5.41 -4.90
N ILE A 98 2.56 -4.33 -4.97
CA ILE A 98 2.29 -3.18 -5.83
C ILE A 98 3.01 -3.38 -7.17
N PRO A 99 2.33 -3.19 -8.30
CA PRO A 99 2.91 -3.42 -9.62
C PRO A 99 3.89 -2.32 -10.06
N GLU A 100 4.86 -2.70 -10.90
CA GLU A 100 5.95 -1.85 -11.41
C GLU A 100 5.51 -0.57 -12.14
N TYR A 101 4.33 -0.55 -12.77
CA TYR A 101 3.85 0.68 -13.43
C TYR A 101 3.47 1.79 -12.42
N LEU A 102 3.37 1.46 -11.12
CA LEU A 102 3.22 2.41 -10.02
C LEU A 102 4.54 2.72 -9.32
N SER A 103 5.69 2.31 -9.88
CA SER A 103 7.01 2.73 -9.38
C SER A 103 7.13 4.25 -9.37
N GLU A 104 6.58 4.94 -10.36
CA GLU A 104 6.61 6.39 -10.46
C GLU A 104 5.19 6.96 -10.32
N PHE A 105 4.87 7.59 -9.19
CA PHE A 105 3.50 8.04 -8.93
C PHE A 105 3.43 9.45 -8.33
N SER A 106 2.52 10.27 -8.86
CA SER A 106 2.25 11.64 -8.37
C SER A 106 0.89 11.68 -7.68
N GLY A 107 0.84 11.25 -6.42
CA GLY A 107 -0.42 11.15 -5.70
C GLY A 107 -0.33 10.38 -4.40
N ILE A 108 -1.48 9.94 -3.89
CA ILE A 108 -1.60 9.17 -2.65
C ILE A 108 -1.87 7.70 -2.97
N ILE A 109 -1.09 6.80 -2.39
CA ILE A 109 -1.36 5.36 -2.34
C ILE A 109 -1.58 4.99 -0.86
N ASP A 110 -2.79 4.56 -0.54
CA ASP A 110 -3.15 4.10 0.80
C ASP A 110 -3.29 2.57 0.82
N LEU A 111 -2.36 1.91 1.51
CA LEU A 111 -2.27 0.46 1.70
C LEU A 111 -2.47 0.08 3.18
N THR A 112 -3.09 0.96 3.98
CA THR A 112 -3.31 0.72 5.40
C THR A 112 -3.99 -0.62 5.64
N GLY A 113 -3.42 -1.49 6.47
CA GLY A 113 -3.98 -2.79 6.80
C GLY A 113 -3.96 -3.81 5.66
N CYS A 114 -3.15 -3.61 4.62
CA CYS A 114 -2.83 -4.65 3.63
C CYS A 114 -1.88 -5.69 4.27
N THR A 115 -2.42 -6.52 5.17
CA THR A 115 -1.61 -7.41 6.03
C THR A 115 -0.85 -8.50 5.27
N ALA A 116 -1.19 -8.80 4.02
CA ALA A 116 -0.48 -9.75 3.16
C ALA A 116 0.49 -9.08 2.18
N LEU A 117 0.64 -7.75 2.20
CA LEU A 117 1.57 -7.03 1.34
C LEU A 117 2.99 -7.42 1.70
N GLU A 118 3.73 -7.91 0.71
CA GLU A 118 5.11 -8.39 0.85
C GLU A 118 6.08 -7.58 -0.01
N TYR A 119 5.61 -7.02 -1.14
CA TYR A 119 6.48 -6.39 -2.14
C TYR A 119 5.96 -5.02 -2.60
N LEU A 120 6.91 -4.10 -2.76
CA LEU A 120 6.76 -2.82 -3.46
C LEU A 120 7.78 -2.81 -4.62
N PRO A 121 7.53 -2.05 -5.69
CA PRO A 121 8.45 -1.99 -6.83
C PRO A 121 9.80 -1.37 -6.43
N GLU A 122 10.89 -1.89 -7.00
CA GLU A 122 12.23 -1.32 -6.78
C GLU A 122 12.32 0.10 -7.35
N GLY A 123 13.04 0.99 -6.66
CA GLY A 123 13.17 2.39 -7.09
C GLY A 123 11.87 3.20 -7.05
N MET A 124 10.87 2.76 -6.28
CA MET A 124 9.59 3.47 -6.18
C MET A 124 9.78 4.94 -5.77
N HIS A 125 9.24 5.87 -6.55
CA HIS A 125 9.28 7.31 -6.35
C HIS A 125 7.88 7.91 -6.28
N ILE A 126 7.52 8.40 -5.09
CA ILE A 126 6.31 9.19 -4.85
C ILE A 126 6.65 10.68 -4.91
N LYS A 127 6.15 11.35 -5.94
CA LYS A 127 6.53 12.72 -6.31
C LYS A 127 5.64 13.80 -5.69
N GLY A 128 6.20 14.99 -5.56
CA GLY A 128 5.52 16.19 -5.10
C GLY A 128 4.97 16.04 -3.68
N SER A 129 3.72 16.46 -3.48
CA SER A 129 3.01 16.28 -2.20
C SER A 129 2.34 14.91 -2.06
N GLY A 130 2.80 13.91 -2.83
CA GLY A 130 2.26 12.56 -2.80
C GLY A 130 2.47 11.86 -1.45
N SER A 131 1.77 10.75 -1.21
CA SER A 131 1.91 10.00 0.03
C SER A 131 1.85 8.49 -0.19
N LEU A 132 2.67 7.75 0.52
CA LEU A 132 2.63 6.30 0.62
C LEU A 132 2.30 5.91 2.06
N ILE A 133 1.12 5.34 2.26
CA ILE A 133 0.63 4.94 3.59
C ILE A 133 0.60 3.41 3.63
N LEU A 134 1.46 2.81 4.47
CA LEU A 134 1.66 1.37 4.62
C LEU A 134 1.27 0.91 6.03
N ASP A 135 0.59 1.74 6.82
CA ASP A 135 0.30 1.48 8.23
C ASP A 135 -0.32 0.09 8.43
N GLY A 136 0.24 -0.72 9.33
CA GLY A 136 -0.25 -2.07 9.63
C GLY A 136 0.01 -3.11 8.55
N CYS A 137 0.91 -2.88 7.60
CA CYS A 137 1.37 -3.91 6.64
C CYS A 137 2.32 -4.91 7.33
N THR A 138 1.77 -5.81 8.14
CA THR A 138 2.56 -6.69 9.03
C THR A 138 3.38 -7.77 8.32
N SER A 139 3.09 -8.10 7.05
CA SER A 139 3.90 -9.06 6.26
C SER A 139 5.01 -8.39 5.46
N LEU A 140 5.05 -7.06 5.40
CA LEU A 140 6.06 -6.31 4.68
C LEU A 140 7.36 -6.34 5.50
N LYS A 141 8.37 -7.04 4.98
CA LYS A 141 9.64 -7.25 5.70
C LYS A 141 10.70 -6.21 5.39
N HIS A 142 10.67 -5.67 4.18
CA HIS A 142 11.63 -4.70 3.66
C HIS A 142 10.88 -3.66 2.81
N LEU A 143 11.37 -2.43 2.83
CA LEU A 143 11.03 -1.44 1.80
C LEU A 143 12.00 -1.61 0.62
N PRO A 144 11.60 -1.24 -0.61
CA PRO A 144 12.43 -1.42 -1.79
C PRO A 144 13.66 -0.52 -1.76
N GLU A 145 14.76 -0.97 -2.37
CA GLU A 145 15.95 -0.15 -2.52
C GLU A 145 15.65 1.04 -3.44
N GLY A 146 16.25 2.19 -3.15
CA GLY A 146 16.00 3.41 -3.91
C GLY A 146 14.62 4.03 -3.70
N LEU A 147 13.85 3.63 -2.67
CA LEU A 147 12.59 4.28 -2.31
C LEU A 147 12.77 5.79 -2.06
N GLN A 148 11.98 6.60 -2.75
CA GLN A 148 11.93 8.05 -2.58
C GLN A 148 10.49 8.51 -2.38
N VAL A 149 10.23 9.32 -1.36
CA VAL A 149 8.89 9.86 -1.06
C VAL A 149 8.98 11.34 -0.71
N GLU A 150 8.73 12.22 -1.68
CA GLU A 150 8.86 13.67 -1.50
C GLU A 150 7.87 14.25 -0.47
N GLY A 151 6.67 13.66 -0.39
CA GLY A 151 5.64 14.05 0.57
C GLY A 151 5.68 13.23 1.85
N ARG A 152 4.70 12.34 2.07
CA ARG A 152 4.55 11.57 3.32
C ARG A 152 4.73 10.06 3.12
N LEU A 153 5.61 9.46 3.91
CA LEU A 153 5.67 8.02 4.15
C LEU A 153 5.12 7.71 5.55
N SER A 154 4.18 6.78 5.64
CA SER A 154 3.68 6.27 6.92
C SER A 154 3.82 4.76 6.92
N ILE A 155 4.53 4.21 7.90
CA ILE A 155 4.76 2.76 8.08
C ILE A 155 4.33 2.34 9.50
N LYS A 156 3.36 3.02 10.10
CA LYS A 156 3.02 2.82 11.51
C LYS A 156 2.56 1.40 11.78
N GLY A 157 3.07 0.78 12.83
CA GLY A 157 2.69 -0.60 13.17
C GLY A 157 3.03 -1.63 12.11
N CYS A 158 3.98 -1.35 11.19
CA CYS A 158 4.59 -2.37 10.33
C CYS A 158 5.54 -3.24 11.16
N THR A 159 4.99 -4.09 12.03
CA THR A 159 5.77 -4.91 12.96
C THR A 159 6.59 -6.01 12.28
N GLY A 160 6.36 -6.28 10.99
CA GLY A 160 7.18 -7.20 10.20
C GLY A 160 8.41 -6.57 9.56
N LEU A 161 8.47 -5.24 9.51
CA LEU A 161 9.55 -4.48 8.85
C LEU A 161 10.78 -4.47 9.77
N VAL A 162 11.89 -5.03 9.29
CA VAL A 162 13.09 -5.25 10.13
C VAL A 162 14.17 -4.20 9.91
N ASP A 163 14.18 -3.54 8.76
CA ASP A 163 15.14 -2.52 8.39
C ASP A 163 14.52 -1.47 7.45
N LEU A 164 15.30 -0.42 7.21
CA LEU A 164 15.02 0.59 6.19
C LEU A 164 16.16 0.56 5.16
N PRO A 165 15.86 0.78 3.86
CA PRO A 165 16.85 0.73 2.79
C PRO A 165 17.83 1.89 2.90
N LYS A 166 19.02 1.70 2.33
CA LYS A 166 20.05 2.75 2.27
C LYS A 166 19.66 3.81 1.25
N GLY A 167 20.14 5.03 1.44
CA GLY A 167 19.90 6.14 0.53
C GLY A 167 18.44 6.61 0.41
N MET A 168 17.57 6.17 1.32
CA MET A 168 16.15 6.54 1.31
C MET A 168 15.98 8.04 1.59
N GLU A 169 15.17 8.70 0.77
CA GLU A 169 14.84 10.13 0.92
C GLU A 169 13.33 10.32 1.13
N VAL A 170 12.97 10.97 2.23
CA VAL A 170 11.56 11.14 2.62
C VAL A 170 11.28 12.57 3.09
N GLY A 171 10.17 13.15 2.66
CA GLY A 171 9.67 14.43 3.16
C GLY A 171 9.31 14.36 4.64
N PHE A 172 8.16 13.75 4.92
CA PHE A 172 7.64 13.47 6.26
C PHE A 172 7.57 11.95 6.45
N MET A 173 8.11 11.44 7.56
CA MET A 173 8.07 10.02 7.90
C MET A 173 7.40 9.79 9.26
N ASP A 174 6.46 8.85 9.32
CA ASP A 174 5.89 8.33 10.57
C ASP A 174 6.05 6.83 10.63
N MET A 175 6.87 6.37 11.58
CA MET A 175 7.17 4.96 11.78
C MET A 175 6.79 4.48 13.17
N GLY A 176 5.86 5.17 13.83
CA GLY A 176 5.45 4.81 15.18
C GLY A 176 4.97 3.37 15.29
N GLY A 177 5.39 2.66 16.34
CA GLY A 177 5.06 1.26 16.58
C GLY A 177 5.75 0.26 15.65
N CYS A 178 6.78 0.66 14.91
CA CYS A 178 7.66 -0.28 14.20
C CYS A 178 8.63 -0.94 15.20
N THR A 179 8.17 -1.97 15.89
CA THR A 179 8.92 -2.61 16.98
C THR A 179 10.08 -3.51 16.53
N SER A 180 10.16 -3.84 15.24
CA SER A 180 11.17 -4.75 14.69
C SER A 180 12.34 -4.03 14.02
N ILE A 181 12.22 -2.71 13.81
CA ILE A 181 13.32 -1.89 13.30
C ILE A 181 14.25 -1.55 14.46
N GLU A 182 15.42 -2.17 14.48
CA GLU A 182 16.39 -2.00 15.56
C GLU A 182 17.36 -0.84 15.32
N ARG A 183 17.53 -0.38 14.07
CA ARG A 183 18.51 0.66 13.70
C ARG A 183 18.05 1.49 12.51
N LEU A 184 18.32 2.80 12.54
CA LEU A 184 18.15 3.68 11.37
C LEU A 184 19.37 3.61 10.42
N PRO A 185 19.18 3.76 9.10
CA PRO A 185 20.29 3.93 8.17
C PRO A 185 21.02 5.25 8.43
N SER A 186 22.34 5.23 8.35
CA SER A 186 23.18 6.43 8.56
C SER A 186 22.96 7.53 7.52
N ASP A 187 22.48 7.15 6.34
CA ASP A 187 22.27 7.99 5.16
C ASP A 187 20.79 8.31 4.89
N LEU A 188 19.88 7.91 5.79
CA LEU A 188 18.46 8.28 5.75
C LEU A 188 18.31 9.81 5.73
N LYS A 189 17.63 10.34 4.71
CA LYS A 189 17.38 11.78 4.60
C LYS A 189 15.92 12.10 4.86
N ILE A 190 15.68 12.91 5.88
CA ILE A 190 14.36 13.45 6.21
C ILE A 190 14.34 14.96 5.92
N HIS A 191 13.49 15.40 5.00
CA HIS A 191 13.42 16.81 4.59
C HIS A 191 12.54 17.66 5.51
N MET A 192 11.48 17.09 6.09
CA MET A 192 10.51 17.83 6.90
C MET A 192 10.45 17.33 8.33
N SER A 193 9.97 16.10 8.57
CA SER A 193 9.75 15.60 9.94
C SER A 193 9.82 14.10 10.04
N LEU A 194 10.21 13.61 11.21
CA LEU A 194 10.30 12.19 11.55
C LEU A 194 9.59 11.97 12.89
N VAL A 195 8.67 11.01 12.93
CA VAL A 195 7.94 10.58 14.12
C VAL A 195 8.19 9.09 14.36
N MET A 196 8.61 8.73 15.58
CA MET A 196 9.04 7.37 15.96
C MET A 196 8.41 6.91 17.29
N ASP A 197 7.18 7.35 17.57
CA ASP A 197 6.51 7.02 18.83
C ASP A 197 6.37 5.50 19.00
N GLY A 198 6.86 4.94 20.11
CA GLY A 198 6.81 3.49 20.38
C GLY A 198 7.89 2.66 19.66
N CYS A 199 8.90 3.29 19.05
CA CYS A 199 10.12 2.63 18.59
C CYS A 199 11.16 2.61 19.72
N ASP A 200 10.94 1.78 20.73
CA ASP A 200 11.82 1.72 21.90
C ASP A 200 13.17 1.09 21.58
N ARG A 201 14.24 1.62 22.18
CA ARG A 201 15.63 1.13 22.09
C ARG A 201 16.24 1.12 20.69
N ILE A 202 15.63 1.83 19.73
CA ILE A 202 16.20 1.98 18.39
C ILE A 202 17.61 2.57 18.46
N ALA A 203 18.52 2.02 17.66
CA ALA A 203 19.86 2.51 17.45
C ALA A 203 19.85 3.63 16.42
N ILE A 204 20.33 4.81 16.79
CA ILE A 204 20.39 5.97 15.90
C ILE A 204 21.87 6.30 15.62
N PRO A 205 22.33 6.24 14.37
CA PRO A 205 23.69 6.62 14.02
C PRO A 205 23.97 8.09 14.34
N GLN A 206 25.15 8.39 14.89
CA GLN A 206 25.57 9.78 15.16
C GLN A 206 25.52 10.63 13.87
N SER A 207 25.91 10.07 12.73
CA SER A 207 25.83 10.75 11.43
C SER A 207 24.41 11.17 11.06
N PHE A 208 23.39 10.39 11.44
CA PHE A 208 21.99 10.76 11.21
C PHE A 208 21.63 11.99 12.04
N LEU A 209 22.03 12.03 13.32
CA LEU A 209 21.80 13.16 14.22
C LEU A 209 22.48 14.42 13.70
N ASP A 210 23.76 14.31 13.29
CA ASP A 210 24.54 15.44 12.77
C ASP A 210 23.90 16.01 11.50
N ASN A 211 23.48 15.14 10.57
CA ASN A 211 22.81 15.55 9.32
C ASN A 211 21.43 16.20 9.53
N HIS A 212 20.85 16.04 10.72
CA HIS A 212 19.53 16.54 11.07
C HIS A 212 19.55 17.50 12.26
N GLU A 213 20.72 17.98 12.66
CA GLU A 213 20.89 18.89 13.78
C GLU A 213 20.06 20.17 13.58
N GLY A 214 19.34 20.60 14.61
CA GLY A 214 18.49 21.80 14.57
C GLY A 214 17.16 21.66 13.80
N LYS A 215 16.88 20.51 13.17
CA LYS A 215 15.58 20.26 12.52
C LYS A 215 14.49 19.99 13.57
N ARG A 216 13.63 20.97 13.82
CA ARG A 216 12.50 20.88 14.78
C ARG A 216 11.48 19.77 14.45
N GLY A 217 11.48 19.28 13.21
CA GLY A 217 10.58 18.22 12.77
C GLY A 217 11.02 16.81 13.17
N ILE A 218 12.26 16.63 13.65
CA ILE A 218 12.75 15.32 14.06
C ILE A 218 12.39 15.09 15.53
N ARG A 219 11.50 14.13 15.78
CA ARG A 219 11.07 13.72 17.12
C ARG A 219 11.63 12.33 17.41
N LEU A 220 12.68 12.28 18.22
CA LEU A 220 13.29 11.04 18.69
C LEU A 220 12.41 10.41 19.79
N PRO A 221 12.36 9.08 19.92
CA PRO A 221 11.65 8.43 21.01
C PRO A 221 12.35 8.73 22.35
N GLU A 222 11.65 8.53 23.47
CA GLU A 222 12.23 8.78 24.81
C GLU A 222 13.44 7.88 25.11
N ASN A 223 13.43 6.65 24.59
CA ASN A 223 14.46 5.65 24.83
C ASN A 223 15.11 5.23 23.50
N TYR A 224 16.19 5.90 23.10
CA TYR A 224 17.06 5.48 22.00
C TYR A 224 18.51 5.37 22.48
N HIS A 225 19.37 4.71 21.70
CA HIS A 225 20.81 4.75 21.94
C HIS A 225 21.55 5.19 20.68
N VAL A 226 22.62 5.94 20.89
CA VAL A 226 23.46 6.46 19.80
C VAL A 226 24.56 5.45 19.50
N VAL A 227 24.78 5.22 18.22
CA VAL A 227 25.81 4.31 17.71
C VAL A 227 26.69 5.05 16.72
N GLU A 228 27.96 4.64 16.58
CA GLU A 228 28.78 5.16 15.50
C GLU A 228 28.22 4.73 14.15
N ALA A 229 28.46 5.56 13.12
CA ALA A 229 28.12 5.22 11.75
C ALA A 229 28.75 3.87 11.38
N ASP A 230 28.09 3.12 10.50
CA ASP A 230 28.55 1.80 10.09
C ASP A 230 30.04 1.88 9.71
N ALA A 231 30.92 1.39 10.59
CA ALA A 231 32.28 1.07 10.19
C ALA A 231 32.07 0.04 9.08
N CYS A 232 32.37 0.44 7.84
CA CYS A 232 32.42 -0.46 6.69
C CYS A 232 33.10 -1.73 7.20
N SER A 233 32.35 -2.83 7.29
CA SER A 233 32.85 -4.10 7.79
C SER A 233 34.02 -4.48 6.90
N GLN A 234 35.23 -4.15 7.35
CA GLN A 234 36.44 -4.59 6.68
C GLN A 234 36.43 -6.11 6.79
N PRO A 235 36.55 -6.86 5.68
CA PRO A 235 36.77 -8.29 5.79
C PRO A 235 38.08 -8.46 6.57
N GLU A 236 38.01 -9.14 7.73
CA GLU A 236 39.19 -9.59 8.45
C GLU A 236 39.97 -10.55 7.56
N PHE A 237 40.88 -10.02 6.75
CA PHE A 237 41.94 -10.84 6.17
C PHE A 237 42.93 -11.12 7.30
N SER A 238 42.73 -12.27 7.93
CA SER A 238 43.72 -12.90 8.80
C SER A 238 44.98 -13.21 7.97
N LEU A 239 46.14 -12.77 8.46
CA LEU A 239 47.48 -13.03 7.92
C LEU A 239 47.85 -14.52 7.90
#